data_AF-A0A6B2FX73-F1
#
_entry.id   AF-A0A6B2FX73-F1
#
_cell.length_a   1.000
_cell.length_b   1.000
_cell.length_c   1.000
_cell.angle_alpha   90.00
_cell.angle_beta   90.00
_cell.angle_gamma   90.00
#
_symmetry.space_group_name_H-M   'P 1'
#
loop_
_entity.id
_entity.type
_entity.pdbx_description
1 polymer ?
#
loop_
_entity_poly.entity_id
_entity_poly.type
_entity_poly.pdbx_seq_one_letter_code
_entity_poly.pdbx_strand_id
1 'polypeptide(L)'
;LELVENFISDPKHPSTGTLSFIHFFTYMLIELESLLSTRRFFNVLLDDHHVIVKLRLCDLYASSQDKVFRELWEILKFYSKIEIDDLKGVELNHSQLLQRHYDELTRLQKIAFLEFKKEMSDFFLAPVYRIDSRDSLIKYFSNLSDQNLHLFAHHCNIVNHVPGKSLSRDFLIELLTFKYEKTCTLLNTINKLPLYPDEQLLWHKPIIPEEDWSGENCLPLPKLNLQFLTLNDYLWRNFTLFILESTYSIKIDIEDAVTRLKPWMNELGVTEFAGWARMALPLKEFSVTSVGSTDVSTSNPLFVHADLTVSTRMRESFKSEWLGLRRHDPVFLLYIEYENVGTIFSKSDTFFPSKYGIISVRGAEVVGMLDEDGNVLNEGSDYKRKDNLCSYRIALDPNQYQNDINDPKNKNTYLNFNVIVRRKPKENNFKAV
;
A
#
# COMPACT_ATOMS: atom_id res chain seq x y z
N LEU A 1 -10.92 5.02 27.44
CA LEU A 1 -9.45 4.96 27.25
C LEU A 1 -8.82 3.96 28.23
N GLU A 2 -9.21 3.95 29.52
CA GLU A 2 -8.89 2.84 30.44
C GLU A 2 -9.31 1.45 29.92
N LEU A 3 -10.44 1.35 29.20
CA LEU A 3 -10.84 0.12 28.50
C LEU A 3 -9.76 -0.36 27.51
N VAL A 4 -9.15 0.55 26.76
CA VAL A 4 -8.08 0.20 25.81
C VAL A 4 -6.86 -0.32 26.55
N GLU A 5 -6.49 0.29 27.68
CA GLU A 5 -5.39 -0.19 28.51
C GLU A 5 -5.65 -1.59 29.08
N ASN A 6 -6.87 -1.85 29.54
CA ASN A 6 -7.27 -3.16 30.08
C ASN A 6 -7.38 -4.24 28.99
N PHE A 7 -7.67 -3.88 27.73
CA PHE A 7 -7.77 -4.83 26.61
C PHE A 7 -6.43 -5.06 25.88
N ILE A 8 -5.50 -4.11 25.96
CA ILE A 8 -4.13 -4.26 25.43
C ILE A 8 -3.29 -5.22 26.29
N SER A 9 -3.68 -5.45 27.55
CA SER A 9 -2.84 -6.15 28.54
C SER A 9 -3.04 -7.68 28.66
N ASP A 10 -4.08 -8.30 28.07
CA ASP A 10 -4.21 -9.77 27.82
C ASP A 10 -5.56 -10.04 27.09
N PRO A 11 -5.72 -10.96 26.10
CA PRO A 11 -5.02 -12.25 25.95
C PRO A 11 -4.31 -12.47 24.61
N LYS A 12 -3.30 -13.35 24.61
CA LYS A 12 -2.64 -13.90 23.40
C LYS A 12 -3.61 -14.46 22.33
N HIS A 13 -4.84 -14.76 22.70
CA HIS A 13 -5.96 -15.11 21.81
C HIS A 13 -7.26 -14.46 22.32
N PRO A 14 -7.60 -13.24 21.87
CA PRO A 14 -8.86 -12.60 22.23
C PRO A 14 -10.06 -13.39 21.71
N SER A 15 -11.14 -13.43 22.48
CA SER A 15 -12.41 -14.03 22.02
C SER A 15 -12.96 -13.27 20.82
N THR A 16 -13.78 -13.91 19.98
CA THR A 16 -14.40 -13.26 18.80
C THR A 16 -15.16 -11.99 19.18
N GLY A 17 -15.86 -11.97 20.31
CA GLY A 17 -16.56 -10.78 20.81
C GLY A 17 -15.60 -9.66 21.23
N THR A 18 -14.46 -10.01 21.83
CA THR A 18 -13.42 -9.04 22.20
C THR A 18 -12.77 -8.41 20.96
N LEU A 19 -12.46 -9.22 19.94
CA LEU A 19 -11.92 -8.74 18.67
C LEU A 19 -12.88 -7.78 17.98
N SER A 20 -14.15 -8.18 17.85
CA SER A 20 -15.20 -7.34 17.27
C SER A 20 -15.32 -6.01 18.00
N PHE A 21 -15.31 -6.03 19.34
CA PHE A 21 -15.31 -4.79 20.14
C PHE A 21 -14.10 -3.90 19.84
N ILE A 22 -12.88 -4.46 19.76
CA ILE A 22 -11.67 -3.70 19.46
C ILE A 22 -11.75 -3.07 18.06
N HIS A 23 -12.24 -3.80 17.06
CA HIS A 23 -12.44 -3.28 15.71
C HIS A 23 -13.42 -2.13 15.70
N PHE A 24 -14.61 -2.30 16.29
CA PHE A 24 -15.62 -1.25 16.34
C PHE A 24 -15.20 -0.05 17.20
N PHE A 25 -14.44 -0.28 18.27
CA PHE A 25 -13.89 0.79 19.08
C PHE A 25 -12.86 1.60 18.29
N THR A 26 -11.92 0.95 17.61
CA THR A 26 -10.92 1.62 16.76
C THR A 26 -11.61 2.38 15.63
N TYR A 27 -12.64 1.79 15.05
CA TYR A 27 -13.48 2.43 14.04
C TYR A 27 -14.20 3.67 14.56
N MET A 28 -14.77 3.62 15.78
CA MET A 28 -15.36 4.79 16.42
C MET A 28 -14.33 5.89 16.63
N LEU A 29 -13.08 5.57 16.99
CA LEU A 29 -12.01 6.57 17.09
C LEU A 29 -11.74 7.25 15.74
N ILE A 30 -11.72 6.47 14.65
CA ILE A 30 -11.56 7.01 13.29
C ILE A 30 -12.70 7.98 12.95
N GLU A 31 -13.95 7.64 13.27
CA GLU A 31 -15.09 8.52 13.03
C GLU A 31 -14.99 9.83 13.81
N LEU A 32 -14.56 9.77 15.07
CA LEU A 32 -14.37 10.97 15.90
C LEU A 32 -13.24 11.86 15.37
N GLU A 33 -12.17 11.26 14.86
CA GLU A 33 -11.01 11.98 14.32
C GLU A 33 -11.22 12.51 12.90
N SER A 34 -12.11 11.91 12.12
CA SER A 34 -12.35 12.22 10.70
C SER A 34 -13.43 13.28 10.46
N LEU A 35 -13.99 13.85 11.53
CA LEU A 35 -15.00 14.90 11.51
C LEU A 35 -14.56 16.09 12.36
N LEU A 36 -14.53 17.30 11.79
CA LEU A 36 -13.95 18.48 12.45
C LEU A 36 -14.64 18.81 13.79
N SER A 37 -15.97 18.65 13.88
CA SER A 37 -16.74 19.00 15.08
C SER A 37 -16.39 18.15 16.29
N THR A 38 -16.08 16.86 16.08
CA THR A 38 -15.63 15.94 17.15
C THR A 38 -14.12 16.03 17.35
N ARG A 39 -13.36 16.12 16.26
CA ARG A 39 -11.89 16.15 16.26
C ARG A 39 -11.31 17.30 17.09
N ARG A 40 -11.90 18.50 17.00
CA ARG A 40 -11.35 19.77 17.54
C ARG A 40 -10.81 19.68 18.96
N PHE A 41 -11.46 18.90 19.82
CA PHE A 41 -11.01 18.65 21.19
C PHE A 41 -10.60 17.19 21.43
N PHE A 42 -11.13 16.27 20.63
CA PHE A 42 -10.84 14.85 20.77
C PHE A 42 -9.41 14.48 20.39
N ASN A 43 -8.83 15.12 19.37
CA ASN A 43 -7.46 14.84 18.92
C ASN A 43 -6.44 15.07 20.05
N VAL A 44 -6.63 16.13 20.85
CA VAL A 44 -5.78 16.41 22.02
C VAL A 44 -5.90 15.30 23.07
N LEU A 45 -7.11 14.78 23.31
CA LEU A 45 -7.31 13.67 24.25
C LEU A 45 -6.69 12.37 23.71
N LEU A 46 -6.76 12.14 22.41
CA LEU A 46 -6.16 10.99 21.74
C LEU A 46 -4.62 11.00 21.86
N ASP A 47 -3.99 12.17 21.66
CA ASP A 47 -2.54 12.38 21.84
C ASP A 47 -2.12 12.21 23.30
N ASP A 48 -2.85 12.84 24.24
CA ASP A 48 -2.56 12.80 25.68
C ASP A 48 -2.63 11.37 26.26
N HIS A 49 -3.57 10.55 25.76
CA HIS A 49 -3.68 9.14 26.19
C HIS A 49 -2.78 8.19 25.40
N HIS A 50 -2.00 8.69 24.44
CA HIS A 50 -1.02 7.96 23.64
C HIS A 50 -1.62 6.75 22.90
N VAL A 51 -2.86 6.89 22.42
CA VAL A 51 -3.65 5.77 21.91
C VAL A 51 -2.98 5.09 20.72
N ILE A 52 -2.45 5.86 19.76
CA ILE A 52 -1.82 5.31 18.55
C ILE A 52 -0.63 4.41 18.91
N VAL A 53 0.20 4.85 19.84
CA VAL A 53 1.40 4.14 20.29
C VAL A 53 1.03 2.88 21.07
N LYS A 54 0.05 2.98 21.98
CA LYS A 54 -0.47 1.83 22.72
C LYS A 54 -1.02 0.75 21.78
N LEU A 55 -1.81 1.14 20.78
CA LEU A 55 -2.35 0.21 19.78
C LEU A 55 -1.27 -0.38 18.88
N ARG A 56 -0.19 0.34 18.58
CA ARG A 56 0.94 -0.19 17.79
C ARG A 56 1.72 -1.26 18.54
N LEU A 57 1.88 -1.08 19.84
CA LEU A 57 2.68 -1.96 20.70
C LEU A 57 1.88 -3.12 21.30
N CYS A 58 0.57 -3.18 21.08
CA CYS A 58 -0.23 -4.26 21.60
C CYS A 58 0.05 -5.58 20.86
N ASP A 59 -0.16 -6.70 21.55
CA ASP A 59 0.06 -8.04 21.00
C ASP A 59 -0.78 -8.29 19.74
N LEU A 60 -1.97 -7.69 19.64
CA LEU A 60 -2.82 -7.80 18.46
C LEU A 60 -2.14 -7.24 17.21
N TYR A 61 -1.52 -6.06 17.33
CA TYR A 61 -0.74 -5.48 16.23
C TYR A 61 0.51 -6.30 15.94
N ALA A 62 1.26 -6.72 16.97
CA ALA A 62 2.51 -7.45 16.84
C ALA A 62 2.35 -8.85 16.21
N SER A 63 1.27 -9.57 16.57
CA SER A 63 0.99 -10.93 16.09
C SER A 63 0.84 -11.02 14.57
N SER A 64 0.53 -9.92 13.89
CA SER A 64 0.26 -9.87 12.43
C SER A 64 -0.92 -10.72 11.95
N GLN A 65 -1.65 -11.37 12.85
CA GLN A 65 -2.74 -12.27 12.48
C GLN A 65 -4.00 -11.50 12.11
N ASP A 66 -4.30 -10.43 12.87
CA ASP A 66 -5.45 -9.58 12.64
C ASP A 66 -5.12 -8.45 11.66
N LYS A 67 -5.30 -8.75 10.38
CA LYS A 67 -5.07 -7.78 9.31
C LYS A 67 -6.09 -6.62 9.37
N VAL A 68 -7.34 -6.87 9.78
CA VAL A 68 -8.37 -5.83 9.88
C VAL A 68 -7.95 -4.77 10.89
N PHE A 69 -7.49 -5.19 12.07
CA PHE A 69 -7.02 -4.27 13.10
C PHE A 69 -5.84 -3.40 12.63
N ARG A 70 -4.91 -3.97 11.86
CA ARG A 70 -3.78 -3.21 11.28
C ARG A 70 -4.23 -2.13 10.31
N GLU A 71 -5.16 -2.46 9.42
CA GLU A 71 -5.71 -1.49 8.48
C GLU A 71 -6.46 -0.37 9.22
N LEU A 72 -7.27 -0.72 10.24
CA LEU A 72 -7.92 0.28 11.10
C LEU A 72 -6.89 1.17 11.81
N TRP A 73 -5.80 0.59 12.31
CA TRP A 73 -4.73 1.35 12.95
C TRP A 73 -4.04 2.33 11.99
N GLU A 74 -3.74 1.92 10.76
CA GLU A 74 -3.14 2.82 9.75
C GLU A 74 -4.08 3.99 9.42
N ILE A 75 -5.40 3.73 9.28
CA ILE A 75 -6.39 4.79 9.06
C ILE A 75 -6.45 5.74 10.27
N LEU A 76 -6.48 5.21 11.49
CA LEU A 76 -6.51 6.03 12.71
C LEU A 76 -5.24 6.88 12.85
N LYS A 77 -4.07 6.29 12.57
CA LYS A 77 -2.78 6.99 12.55
C LYS A 77 -2.79 8.11 11.51
N PHE A 78 -3.32 7.84 10.32
CA PHE A 78 -3.46 8.86 9.27
C PHE A 78 -4.26 10.06 9.77
N TYR A 79 -5.45 9.84 10.34
CA TYR A 79 -6.25 10.95 10.86
C TYR A 79 -5.59 11.64 12.05
N SER A 80 -4.90 10.92 12.94
CA SER A 80 -4.21 11.55 14.08
C SER A 80 -3.14 12.58 13.65
N LYS A 81 -2.55 12.40 12.46
CA LYS A 81 -1.48 13.25 11.90
C LYS A 81 -1.89 14.02 10.64
N ILE A 82 -3.18 14.10 10.32
CA ILE A 82 -3.65 14.79 9.11
C ILE A 82 -3.31 16.29 9.16
N GLU A 83 -3.06 16.87 7.99
CA GLU A 83 -2.50 18.21 7.79
C GLU A 83 -3.55 19.33 7.99
N ILE A 84 -4.12 19.44 9.19
CA ILE A 84 -5.18 20.42 9.50
C ILE A 84 -4.90 21.19 10.80
N ASP A 85 -5.31 22.46 10.84
CA ASP A 85 -5.46 23.22 12.07
C ASP A 85 -6.78 22.84 12.75
N ASP A 86 -6.73 22.09 13.85
CA ASP A 86 -7.91 21.58 14.55
C ASP A 86 -8.88 22.69 15.04
N LEU A 87 -8.39 23.91 15.29
CA LEU A 87 -9.20 25.01 15.78
C LEU A 87 -9.86 25.79 14.66
N LYS A 88 -9.13 26.03 13.55
CA LYS A 88 -9.62 26.80 12.40
C LYS A 88 -10.31 25.91 11.35
N GLY A 89 -10.02 24.62 11.34
CA GLY A 89 -10.47 23.70 10.30
C GLY A 89 -9.83 23.98 8.93
N VAL A 90 -8.64 24.58 8.91
CA VAL A 90 -7.95 24.96 7.66
C VAL A 90 -6.78 24.02 7.44
N GLU A 91 -6.64 23.56 6.20
CA GLU A 91 -5.51 22.74 5.78
C GLU A 91 -4.18 23.48 5.94
N LEU A 92 -3.18 22.77 6.48
CA LEU A 92 -1.84 23.28 6.66
C LEU A 92 -1.04 23.12 5.37
N ASN A 93 -0.41 24.20 4.92
CA ASN A 93 0.48 24.12 3.77
C ASN A 93 1.85 23.54 4.13
N HIS A 94 2.63 23.18 3.12
CA HIS A 94 3.95 22.58 3.30
C HIS A 94 4.90 23.42 4.18
N SER A 95 4.89 24.74 4.03
CA SER A 95 5.74 25.62 4.83
C SER A 95 5.34 25.62 6.31
N GLN A 96 4.05 25.59 6.61
CA GLN A 96 3.52 25.55 7.97
C GLN A 96 3.83 24.22 8.65
N LEU A 97 3.66 23.11 7.94
CA LEU A 97 4.00 21.77 8.41
C LEU A 97 5.50 21.66 8.73
N LEU A 98 6.34 22.16 7.81
CA LEU A 98 7.78 22.18 8.00
C LEU A 98 8.16 23.03 9.22
N GLN A 99 7.64 24.27 9.31
CA GLN A 99 7.94 25.14 10.44
C GLN A 99 7.56 24.50 11.77
N ARG A 100 6.36 23.90 11.87
CA ARG A 100 5.91 23.19 13.07
C ARG A 100 6.87 22.07 13.48
N HIS A 101 7.26 21.23 12.52
CA HIS A 101 8.22 20.13 12.75
C HIS A 101 9.59 20.64 13.25
N TYR A 102 10.12 21.69 12.63
CA TYR A 102 11.38 22.30 13.05
C TYR A 102 11.29 22.94 14.44
N ASP A 103 10.17 23.61 14.76
CA ASP A 103 9.96 24.22 16.07
C ASP A 103 9.90 23.15 17.18
N GLU A 104 9.20 22.03 16.93
CA GLU A 104 9.11 20.90 17.85
C GLU A 104 10.48 20.23 18.08
N LEU A 105 11.25 19.95 17.03
CA LEU A 105 12.58 19.36 17.16
C LEU A 105 13.60 20.32 17.76
N THR A 106 13.52 21.62 17.44
CA THR A 106 14.40 22.62 18.07
C THR A 106 14.10 22.71 19.58
N ARG A 107 12.83 22.62 19.98
CA ARG A 107 12.45 22.54 21.40
C ARG A 107 13.03 21.27 22.04
N LEU A 108 12.96 20.14 21.36
CA LEU A 108 13.52 18.87 21.81
C LEU A 108 15.04 18.95 22.01
N GLN A 109 15.77 19.56 21.07
CA GLN A 109 17.22 19.79 21.17
C GLN A 109 17.57 20.74 22.33
N LYS A 110 16.74 21.75 22.59
CA LYS A 110 16.92 22.63 23.77
C LYS A 110 16.77 21.85 25.08
N ILE A 111 15.79 20.96 25.20
CA ILE A 111 15.62 20.10 26.39
C ILE A 111 16.86 19.20 26.56
N ALA A 112 17.30 18.55 25.48
CA ALA A 112 18.49 17.71 25.48
C ALA A 112 19.76 18.49 25.90
N PHE A 113 19.92 19.72 25.42
CA PHE A 113 21.05 20.58 25.77
C PHE A 113 21.02 21.06 27.23
N LEU A 114 19.85 21.36 27.79
CA LEU A 114 19.76 21.89 29.15
C LEU A 114 19.99 20.78 30.19
N GLU A 115 19.31 19.64 30.03
CA GLU A 115 19.22 18.60 31.07
C GLU A 115 20.11 17.37 30.81
N PHE A 116 20.46 17.08 29.54
CA PHE A 116 21.10 15.80 29.14
C PHE A 116 22.44 15.97 28.40
N LYS A 117 23.23 17.00 28.74
CA LYS A 117 24.46 17.39 28.03
C LYS A 117 25.44 16.26 27.75
N LYS A 118 25.63 15.35 28.71
CA LYS A 118 26.64 14.27 28.62
C LYS A 118 26.23 13.15 27.67
N GLU A 119 24.95 12.85 27.57
CA GLU A 119 24.43 11.70 26.82
C GLU A 119 23.90 12.08 25.43
N MET A 120 23.53 13.36 25.23
CA MET A 120 22.84 13.84 24.02
C MET A 120 23.64 14.88 23.22
N SER A 121 24.96 15.00 23.41
CA SER A 121 25.82 15.98 22.70
C SER A 121 25.63 15.94 21.19
N ASP A 122 25.64 14.74 20.63
CA ASP A 122 25.57 14.52 19.20
C ASP A 122 24.16 14.76 18.65
N PHE A 123 23.14 14.75 19.51
CA PHE A 123 21.75 14.98 19.16
C PHE A 123 21.44 16.48 19.06
N PHE A 124 21.77 17.27 20.10
CA PHE A 124 21.43 18.70 20.12
C PHE A 124 22.34 19.57 19.24
N LEU A 125 23.51 19.06 18.84
CA LEU A 125 24.41 19.75 17.89
C LEU A 125 24.13 19.38 16.43
N ALA A 126 23.41 18.28 16.18
CA ALA A 126 23.12 17.85 14.83
C ALA A 126 22.07 18.75 14.16
N PRO A 127 22.15 18.95 12.83
CA PRO A 127 21.08 19.61 12.09
C PRO A 127 19.83 18.72 12.06
N VAL A 128 18.65 19.34 12.01
CA VAL A 128 17.33 18.66 12.08
C VAL A 128 17.20 17.49 11.11
N TYR A 129 17.63 17.65 9.86
CA TYR A 129 17.52 16.60 8.83
C TYR A 129 18.32 15.31 9.12
N ARG A 130 19.28 15.34 10.07
CA ARG A 130 20.03 14.13 10.49
C ARG A 130 19.32 13.39 11.62
N ILE A 131 18.46 14.07 12.37
CA ILE A 131 17.86 13.55 13.59
C ILE A 131 16.37 13.25 13.44
N ASP A 132 15.69 13.78 12.43
CA ASP A 132 14.24 13.68 12.28
C ASP A 132 13.74 12.37 11.65
N SER A 133 14.65 11.50 11.20
CA SER A 133 14.30 10.16 10.75
C SER A 133 13.97 9.26 11.92
N ARG A 134 13.02 8.34 11.71
CA ARG A 134 12.61 7.35 12.71
C ARG A 134 13.79 6.55 13.24
N ASP A 135 14.64 6.05 12.36
CA ASP A 135 15.83 5.25 12.71
C ASP A 135 16.85 6.06 13.52
N SER A 136 17.05 7.34 13.16
CA SER A 136 17.90 8.26 13.92
C SER A 136 17.35 8.47 15.33
N LEU A 137 16.05 8.78 15.46
CA LEU A 137 15.41 9.02 16.76
C LEU A 137 15.52 7.80 17.68
N ILE A 138 15.20 6.62 17.16
CA ILE A 138 15.32 5.36 17.91
C ILE A 138 16.76 5.17 18.39
N LYS A 139 17.76 5.41 17.53
CA LYS A 139 19.17 5.31 17.90
C LYS A 139 19.55 6.24 19.04
N TYR A 140 19.14 7.51 18.99
CA TYR A 140 19.46 8.48 20.05
C TYR A 140 18.73 8.16 21.36
N PHE A 141 17.43 7.86 21.32
CA PHE A 141 16.67 7.53 22.54
C PHE A 141 17.11 6.21 23.17
N SER A 142 17.56 5.25 22.36
CA SER A 142 18.08 3.96 22.85
C SER A 142 19.41 4.07 23.61
N ASN A 143 20.11 5.20 23.51
CA ASN A 143 21.35 5.44 24.26
C ASN A 143 21.10 5.98 25.67
N LEU A 144 19.89 6.47 25.97
CA LEU A 144 19.54 6.94 27.30
C LEU A 144 19.32 5.78 28.27
N SER A 145 19.70 5.96 29.54
CA SER A 145 19.26 5.07 30.62
C SER A 145 17.74 5.13 30.80
N ASP A 146 17.11 4.09 31.38
CA ASP A 146 15.64 4.06 31.57
C ASP A 146 15.14 5.24 32.41
N GLN A 147 15.92 5.66 33.41
CA GLN A 147 15.63 6.82 34.24
C GLN A 147 15.68 8.11 33.42
N ASN A 148 16.75 8.30 32.64
CA ASN A 148 16.90 9.49 31.81
C ASN A 148 15.89 9.55 30.68
N LEU A 149 15.52 8.40 30.09
CA LEU A 149 14.48 8.31 29.08
C LEU A 149 13.12 8.76 29.63
N HIS A 150 12.76 8.31 30.82
CA HIS A 150 11.53 8.74 31.48
C HIS A 150 11.57 10.24 31.85
N LEU A 151 12.69 10.74 32.37
CA LEU A 151 12.86 12.16 32.68
C LEU A 151 12.80 13.01 31.41
N PHE A 152 13.41 12.55 30.32
CA PHE A 152 13.38 13.24 29.04
C PHE A 152 11.95 13.35 28.51
N ALA A 153 11.18 12.25 28.51
CA ALA A 153 9.78 12.25 28.14
C ALA A 153 8.92 13.15 29.05
N HIS A 154 9.27 13.25 30.33
CA HIS A 154 8.63 14.16 31.28
C HIS A 154 8.91 15.64 30.94
N HIS A 155 10.16 16.02 30.67
CA HIS A 155 10.51 17.37 30.25
C HIS A 155 9.88 17.78 28.91
N CYS A 156 9.55 16.81 28.06
CA CYS A 156 8.79 17.02 26.83
C CYS A 156 7.28 17.25 27.07
N ASN A 157 6.80 17.17 28.32
CA ASN A 157 5.38 17.19 28.70
C ASN A 157 4.57 16.10 27.98
N ILE A 158 5.17 14.92 27.81
CA ILE A 158 4.49 13.78 27.19
C ILE A 158 3.98 12.85 28.28
N VAL A 159 4.79 12.60 29.31
CA VAL A 159 4.42 11.72 30.43
C VAL A 159 4.52 12.46 31.76
N ASN A 160 3.59 12.15 32.67
CA ASN A 160 3.72 12.57 34.06
C ASN A 160 4.71 11.66 34.77
N HIS A 161 5.72 12.25 35.42
CA HIS A 161 6.62 11.49 36.28
C HIS A 161 5.92 11.20 37.61
N VAL A 162 5.43 9.97 37.77
CA VAL A 162 4.84 9.50 39.04
C VAL A 162 5.83 8.55 39.71
N PRO A 163 6.39 8.90 40.89
CA PRO A 163 7.30 8.03 41.61
C PRO A 163 6.69 6.65 41.86
N GLY A 164 7.38 5.58 41.44
CA GLY A 164 6.95 4.19 41.62
C GLY A 164 6.14 3.56 40.48
N LYS A 165 5.73 4.33 39.46
CA LYS A 165 5.22 3.79 38.18
C LYS A 165 6.28 3.98 37.09
N SER A 166 6.90 2.89 36.66
CA SER A 166 7.80 2.89 35.50
C SER A 166 7.06 2.44 34.25
N LEU A 167 7.01 3.30 33.23
CA LEU A 167 6.62 2.91 31.88
C LEU A 167 7.71 2.02 31.26
N SER A 168 7.33 1.13 30.34
CA SER A 168 8.31 0.29 29.65
C SER A 168 9.21 1.12 28.74
N ARG A 169 10.47 0.70 28.61
CA ARG A 169 11.44 1.35 27.74
C ARG A 169 10.95 1.43 26.30
N ASP A 170 10.47 0.31 25.77
CA ASP A 170 9.98 0.22 24.38
C ASP A 170 8.81 1.17 24.13
N PHE A 171 7.91 1.32 25.11
CA PHE A 171 6.81 2.28 25.04
C PHE A 171 7.32 3.72 24.97
N LEU A 172 8.27 4.10 25.83
CA LEU A 172 8.83 5.45 25.83
C LEU A 172 9.61 5.78 24.56
N ILE A 173 10.39 4.84 24.03
CA ILE A 173 11.11 5.01 22.77
C ILE A 173 10.12 5.17 21.62
N GLU A 174 9.11 4.30 21.52
CA GLU A 174 8.09 4.40 20.48
C GLU A 174 7.32 5.72 20.58
N LEU A 175 6.97 6.14 21.79
CA LEU A 175 6.20 7.35 22.05
C LEU A 175 6.95 8.61 21.62
N LEU A 176 8.20 8.75 22.05
CA LEU A 176 9.06 9.86 21.64
C LEU A 176 9.30 9.84 20.12
N THR A 177 9.58 8.66 19.58
CA THR A 177 9.82 8.50 18.14
C THR A 177 8.59 8.88 17.33
N PHE A 178 7.41 8.35 17.67
CA PHE A 178 6.17 8.66 16.96
C PHE A 178 5.82 10.14 17.00
N LYS A 179 6.08 10.83 18.11
CA LYS A 179 5.80 12.26 18.25
C LYS A 179 6.69 13.13 17.37
N TYR A 180 7.98 12.81 17.26
CA TYR A 180 8.99 13.69 16.65
C TYR A 180 9.50 13.21 15.28
N GLU A 181 9.12 12.01 14.83
CA GLU A 181 9.50 11.53 13.50
C GLU A 181 8.91 12.43 12.40
N LYS A 182 9.71 12.66 11.36
CA LYS A 182 9.26 13.35 10.17
C LYS A 182 8.08 12.59 9.55
N THR A 183 6.94 13.26 9.46
CA THR A 183 5.74 12.69 8.86
C THR A 183 5.75 12.90 7.35
N CYS A 184 5.43 11.85 6.59
CA CYS A 184 5.21 11.97 5.15
C CYS A 184 3.87 12.64 4.90
N THR A 185 3.88 13.73 4.12
CA THR A 185 2.65 14.42 3.74
C THR A 185 1.77 13.54 2.85
N LEU A 186 0.46 13.73 2.91
CA LEU A 186 -0.52 12.99 2.09
C LEU A 186 -0.15 13.00 0.60
N LEU A 187 0.23 14.16 0.06
CA LEU A 187 0.66 14.30 -1.33
C LEU A 187 1.87 13.42 -1.68
N ASN A 188 2.88 13.40 -0.80
CA ASN A 188 4.07 12.57 -0.99
C ASN A 188 3.75 11.08 -0.90
N THR A 189 2.79 10.69 -0.05
CA THR A 189 2.31 9.32 0.04
C THR A 189 1.62 8.94 -1.27
N ILE A 190 0.67 9.75 -1.76
CA ILE A 190 -0.06 9.50 -3.01
C ILE A 190 0.88 9.40 -4.20
N ASN A 191 1.85 10.30 -4.33
CA ASN A 191 2.80 10.29 -5.45
C ASN A 191 3.69 9.04 -5.50
N LYS A 192 3.84 8.33 -4.38
CA LYS A 192 4.61 7.08 -4.29
C LYS A 192 3.74 5.83 -4.48
N LEU A 193 2.42 5.96 -4.49
CA LEU A 193 1.53 4.82 -4.67
C LEU A 193 1.59 4.34 -6.13
N PRO A 194 1.74 3.02 -6.36
CA PRO A 194 1.41 2.41 -7.64
C PRO A 194 -0.07 2.63 -7.98
N LEU A 195 -0.38 2.86 -9.26
CA LEU A 195 -1.77 3.04 -9.71
C LEU A 195 -2.49 1.71 -9.98
N TYR A 196 -1.74 0.63 -10.15
CA TYR A 196 -2.28 -0.69 -10.45
C TYR A 196 -2.20 -1.59 -9.21
N PRO A 197 -3.23 -2.41 -8.96
CA PRO A 197 -3.19 -3.37 -7.87
C PRO A 197 -2.21 -4.52 -8.18
N ASP A 198 -1.47 -4.95 -7.17
CA ASP A 198 -0.61 -6.13 -7.19
C ASP A 198 -1.34 -7.35 -6.61
N GLU A 199 -0.66 -8.50 -6.57
CA GLU A 199 -1.19 -9.73 -5.97
C GLU A 199 -1.47 -9.60 -4.47
N GLN A 200 -0.77 -8.71 -3.77
CA GLN A 200 -1.01 -8.55 -2.34
C GLN A 200 -2.35 -7.87 -2.12
N LEU A 201 -2.61 -6.79 -2.87
CA LEU A 201 -3.84 -6.00 -2.80
C LEU A 201 -5.06 -6.77 -3.34
N LEU A 202 -4.94 -7.43 -4.51
CA LEU A 202 -6.07 -8.13 -5.16
C LEU A 202 -6.74 -9.17 -4.25
N TRP A 203 -5.96 -9.86 -3.42
CA TRP A 203 -6.45 -10.89 -2.52
C TRP A 203 -6.37 -10.49 -1.03
N HIS A 204 -6.27 -9.20 -0.73
CA HIS A 204 -6.30 -8.68 0.64
C HIS A 204 -7.74 -8.55 1.17
N LYS A 205 -8.25 -9.67 1.72
CA LYS A 205 -9.62 -9.78 2.24
C LYS A 205 -10.12 -8.63 3.15
N PRO A 206 -9.30 -8.02 4.04
CA PRO A 206 -9.77 -6.93 4.91
C PRO A 206 -10.34 -5.73 4.16
N ILE A 207 -9.73 -5.33 3.04
CA ILE A 207 -10.13 -4.14 2.27
C ILE A 207 -10.81 -4.49 0.94
N ILE A 208 -10.66 -5.72 0.46
CA ILE A 208 -11.37 -6.26 -0.70
C ILE A 208 -12.36 -7.34 -0.22
N PRO A 209 -13.57 -6.94 0.22
CA PRO A 209 -14.58 -7.89 0.69
C PRO A 209 -15.13 -8.77 -0.45
N GLU A 210 -15.70 -9.92 -0.09
CA GLU A 210 -16.47 -10.78 -1.01
C GLU A 210 -17.91 -10.24 -1.16
N GLU A 211 -18.66 -10.62 -2.21
CA GLU A 211 -20.02 -10.08 -2.46
C GLU A 211 -20.99 -10.31 -1.30
N ASP A 212 -20.81 -11.42 -0.58
CA ASP A 212 -21.70 -11.88 0.49
C ASP A 212 -21.43 -11.20 1.85
N TRP A 213 -20.81 -10.02 1.87
CA TRP A 213 -20.53 -9.33 3.13
C TRP A 213 -21.82 -8.91 3.84
N SER A 214 -22.03 -9.44 5.04
CA SER A 214 -23.29 -9.35 5.80
C SER A 214 -23.54 -8.01 6.50
N GLY A 215 -22.55 -7.11 6.55
CA GLY A 215 -22.65 -5.88 7.34
C GLY A 215 -22.29 -6.02 8.82
N GLU A 216 -22.04 -7.23 9.30
CA GLU A 216 -21.86 -7.50 10.74
C GLU A 216 -20.45 -7.19 11.25
N ASN A 217 -19.45 -7.20 10.37
CA ASN A 217 -18.04 -6.99 10.73
C ASN A 217 -17.55 -5.62 10.30
N CYS A 218 -16.56 -5.07 10.99
CA CYS A 218 -15.96 -3.79 10.61
C CYS A 218 -15.20 -3.90 9.28
N LEU A 219 -15.38 -2.94 8.38
CA LEU A 219 -14.55 -2.78 7.17
C LEU A 219 -13.61 -1.58 7.35
N PRO A 220 -12.28 -1.78 7.27
CA PRO A 220 -11.28 -0.72 7.33
C PRO A 220 -11.23 0.05 6.01
N LEU A 221 -12.31 0.77 5.70
CA LEU A 221 -12.44 1.58 4.50
C LEU A 221 -12.80 3.02 4.86
N PRO A 222 -12.30 4.01 4.10
CA PRO A 222 -12.77 5.38 4.25
C PRO A 222 -14.28 5.48 4.00
N LYS A 223 -14.94 6.44 4.65
CA LYS A 223 -16.37 6.70 4.41
C LYS A 223 -16.60 7.99 3.67
N LEU A 224 -17.57 7.94 2.77
CA LEU A 224 -18.20 9.13 2.21
C LEU A 224 -19.40 9.50 3.09
N ASN A 225 -19.28 10.64 3.76
CA ASN A 225 -20.35 11.23 4.56
C ASN A 225 -20.56 12.69 4.12
N LEU A 226 -21.34 13.46 4.87
CA LEU A 226 -21.68 14.85 4.56
C LEU A 226 -20.49 15.82 4.73
N GLN A 227 -19.51 15.46 5.55
CA GLN A 227 -18.39 16.33 5.92
C GLN A 227 -17.06 15.61 5.75
N PHE A 228 -16.05 16.39 5.37
CA PHE A 228 -14.65 15.99 5.20
C PHE A 228 -13.78 17.05 5.87
N LEU A 229 -12.60 16.67 6.36
CA LEU A 229 -11.72 17.58 7.09
C LEU A 229 -11.13 18.67 6.17
N THR A 230 -10.67 18.26 4.98
CA THR A 230 -10.09 19.13 3.96
C THR A 230 -10.52 18.65 2.56
N LEU A 231 -10.21 19.43 1.52
CA LEU A 231 -10.38 18.97 0.15
C LEU A 231 -9.51 17.74 -0.13
N ASN A 232 -8.28 17.71 0.38
CA ASN A 232 -7.38 16.58 0.20
C ASN A 232 -7.87 15.31 0.92
N ASP A 233 -8.50 15.44 2.09
CA ASP A 233 -9.21 14.31 2.74
C ASP A 233 -10.33 13.78 1.82
N TYR A 234 -11.21 14.65 1.32
CA TYR A 234 -12.27 14.27 0.39
C TYR A 234 -11.72 13.52 -0.85
N LEU A 235 -10.71 14.09 -1.52
CA LEU A 235 -10.10 13.50 -2.70
C LEU A 235 -9.44 12.16 -2.38
N TRP A 236 -8.71 12.05 -1.27
CA TRP A 236 -8.07 10.81 -0.85
C TRP A 236 -9.07 9.70 -0.56
N ARG A 237 -10.21 10.00 0.10
CA ARG A 237 -11.26 8.99 0.35
C ARG A 237 -11.87 8.49 -0.95
N ASN A 238 -12.22 9.39 -1.87
CA ASN A 238 -12.77 9.01 -3.17
C ASN A 238 -11.77 8.20 -3.99
N PHE A 239 -10.52 8.66 -4.07
CA PHE A 239 -9.43 7.97 -4.75
C PHE A 239 -9.23 6.55 -4.21
N THR A 240 -9.15 6.40 -2.88
CA THR A 240 -8.94 5.10 -2.23
C THR A 240 -10.12 4.17 -2.50
N LEU A 241 -11.35 4.62 -2.29
CA LEU A 241 -12.54 3.80 -2.52
C LEU A 241 -12.69 3.40 -3.99
N PHE A 242 -12.38 4.30 -4.91
CA PHE A 242 -12.43 4.03 -6.34
C PHE A 242 -11.39 2.99 -6.76
N ILE A 243 -10.15 3.10 -6.27
CA ILE A 243 -9.11 2.08 -6.51
C ILE A 243 -9.53 0.73 -5.96
N LEU A 244 -10.10 0.66 -4.75
CA LEU A 244 -10.50 -0.61 -4.14
C LEU A 244 -11.68 -1.26 -4.86
N GLU A 245 -12.67 -0.48 -5.29
CA GLU A 245 -13.78 -0.97 -6.12
C GLU A 245 -13.26 -1.51 -7.47
N SER A 246 -12.38 -0.75 -8.13
CA SER A 246 -11.79 -1.19 -9.39
C SER A 246 -10.91 -2.42 -9.20
N THR A 247 -10.17 -2.52 -8.09
CA THR A 247 -9.38 -3.69 -7.71
C THR A 247 -10.25 -4.92 -7.57
N TYR A 248 -11.42 -4.80 -6.94
CA TYR A 248 -12.38 -5.89 -6.81
C TYR A 248 -12.85 -6.38 -8.20
N SER A 249 -13.18 -5.46 -9.10
CA SER A 249 -13.55 -5.80 -10.48
C SER A 249 -12.41 -6.48 -11.25
N ILE A 250 -11.18 -5.98 -11.10
CA ILE A 250 -9.96 -6.57 -11.72
C ILE A 250 -9.72 -7.98 -11.19
N LYS A 251 -9.88 -8.20 -9.88
CA LYS A 251 -9.74 -9.51 -9.25
C LYS A 251 -10.67 -10.52 -9.92
N ILE A 252 -11.96 -10.21 -10.07
CA ILE A 252 -12.93 -11.12 -10.74
C ILE A 252 -12.49 -11.44 -12.16
N ASP A 253 -12.09 -10.43 -12.94
CA ASP A 253 -11.65 -10.62 -14.33
C ASP A 253 -10.41 -11.52 -14.42
N ILE A 254 -9.45 -11.36 -13.50
CA ILE A 254 -8.26 -12.21 -13.41
C ILE A 254 -8.64 -13.63 -13.01
N GLU A 255 -9.50 -13.80 -12.01
CA GLU A 255 -9.91 -15.12 -11.53
C GLU A 255 -10.65 -15.93 -12.61
N ASP A 256 -11.55 -15.30 -13.37
CA ASP A 256 -12.21 -15.93 -14.52
C ASP A 256 -11.21 -16.29 -15.63
N ALA A 257 -10.31 -15.35 -15.98
CA ALA A 257 -9.32 -15.56 -17.02
C ALA A 257 -8.38 -16.74 -16.70
N VAL A 258 -7.80 -16.77 -15.49
CA VAL A 258 -6.86 -17.82 -15.07
C VAL A 258 -7.56 -19.17 -14.94
N THR A 259 -8.79 -19.20 -14.40
CA THR A 259 -9.59 -20.44 -14.31
C THR A 259 -9.84 -21.05 -15.70
N ARG A 260 -10.07 -20.22 -16.72
CA ARG A 260 -10.28 -20.67 -18.10
C ARG A 260 -9.00 -21.11 -18.80
N LEU A 261 -7.86 -20.47 -18.50
CA LEU A 261 -6.56 -20.85 -19.06
C LEU A 261 -6.09 -22.24 -18.60
N LYS A 262 -6.55 -22.71 -17.42
CA LYS A 262 -6.21 -24.03 -16.87
C LYS A 262 -4.68 -24.27 -16.88
N PRO A 263 -3.93 -23.54 -16.04
CA PRO A 263 -2.50 -23.78 -15.88
C PRO A 263 -2.25 -25.22 -15.41
N TRP A 264 -1.20 -25.84 -15.94
CA TRP A 264 -0.74 -27.18 -15.55
C TRP A 264 0.77 -27.28 -15.76
N MET A 265 1.41 -28.20 -15.04
CA MET A 265 2.85 -28.44 -15.17
C MET A 265 3.12 -29.55 -16.20
N ASN A 266 3.94 -29.25 -17.21
CA ASN A 266 4.37 -30.24 -18.20
C ASN A 266 5.48 -31.17 -17.67
N GLU A 267 5.88 -32.17 -18.45
CA GLU A 267 6.91 -33.15 -18.07
C GLU A 267 8.29 -32.53 -17.80
N LEU A 268 8.55 -31.34 -18.32
CA LEU A 268 9.80 -30.58 -18.14
C LEU A 268 9.76 -29.66 -16.91
N GLY A 269 8.67 -29.67 -16.14
CA GLY A 269 8.50 -28.78 -14.98
C GLY A 269 8.15 -27.33 -15.35
N VAL A 270 7.73 -27.08 -16.60
CA VAL A 270 7.33 -25.75 -17.07
C VAL A 270 5.81 -25.62 -17.02
N THR A 271 5.33 -24.44 -16.60
CA THR A 271 3.90 -24.14 -16.59
C THR A 271 3.40 -23.89 -18.01
N GLU A 272 2.41 -24.67 -18.42
CA GLU A 272 1.68 -24.52 -19.68
C GLU A 272 0.18 -24.31 -19.43
N PHE A 273 -0.54 -23.89 -20.46
CA PHE A 273 -1.97 -23.57 -20.38
C PHE A 273 -2.76 -24.48 -21.31
N ALA A 274 -3.58 -25.36 -20.74
CA ALA A 274 -4.37 -26.34 -21.51
C ALA A 274 -5.70 -25.76 -22.01
N GLY A 275 -6.16 -24.67 -21.40
CA GLY A 275 -7.40 -23.99 -21.72
C GLY A 275 -7.20 -22.74 -22.58
N TRP A 276 -8.29 -22.02 -22.81
CA TRP A 276 -8.29 -20.77 -23.55
C TRP A 276 -9.19 -19.76 -22.85
N ALA A 277 -8.77 -18.50 -22.83
CA ALA A 277 -9.54 -17.38 -22.32
C ALA A 277 -9.68 -16.31 -23.41
N ARG A 278 -10.86 -15.71 -23.55
CA ARG A 278 -11.06 -14.60 -24.51
C ARG A 278 -10.28 -13.34 -24.11
N MET A 279 -10.10 -13.14 -22.81
CA MET A 279 -9.51 -11.96 -22.19
C MET A 279 -8.06 -12.16 -21.75
N ALA A 280 -7.48 -13.35 -21.91
CA ALA A 280 -6.10 -13.59 -21.55
C ALA A 280 -5.37 -14.49 -22.56
N LEU A 281 -4.09 -14.22 -22.76
CA LEU A 281 -3.22 -14.98 -23.67
C LEU A 281 -1.88 -15.32 -22.98
N PRO A 282 -1.33 -16.52 -23.23
CA PRO A 282 0.04 -16.81 -22.88
C PRO A 282 1.01 -15.93 -23.66
N LEU A 283 2.01 -15.40 -22.97
CA LEU A 283 3.11 -14.65 -23.57
C LEU A 283 4.06 -15.62 -24.29
N LYS A 284 4.55 -15.18 -25.45
CA LYS A 284 5.66 -15.85 -26.15
C LYS A 284 6.99 -15.26 -25.74
N GLU A 285 7.05 -13.94 -25.64
CA GLU A 285 8.23 -13.19 -25.25
C GLU A 285 7.80 -11.99 -24.42
N PHE A 286 8.65 -11.61 -23.46
CA PHE A 286 8.52 -10.42 -22.66
C PHE A 286 9.93 -9.90 -22.34
N SER A 287 10.15 -8.60 -22.52
CA SER A 287 11.40 -7.97 -22.10
C SER A 287 11.21 -6.49 -21.77
N VAL A 288 11.86 -6.02 -20.71
CA VAL A 288 11.93 -4.59 -20.39
C VAL A 288 12.95 -3.95 -21.32
N THR A 289 12.50 -3.00 -22.13
CA THR A 289 13.30 -2.43 -23.24
C THR A 289 13.96 -1.10 -22.89
N SER A 290 13.29 -0.25 -22.12
CA SER A 290 13.85 1.03 -21.72
C SER A 290 13.37 1.47 -20.35
N VAL A 291 14.29 1.94 -19.52
CA VAL A 291 14.03 2.55 -18.22
C VAL A 291 14.52 4.00 -18.29
N GLY A 292 13.63 4.94 -18.02
CA GLY A 292 13.95 6.36 -17.99
C GLY A 292 14.90 6.70 -16.84
N SER A 293 15.65 7.79 -16.99
CA SER A 293 16.43 8.34 -15.89
C SER A 293 15.52 8.75 -14.72
N THR A 294 16.06 8.71 -13.51
CA THR A 294 15.41 9.22 -12.30
C THR A 294 15.60 10.74 -12.22
N ASP A 295 14.60 11.47 -11.73
CA ASP A 295 14.75 12.89 -11.43
C ASP A 295 15.59 13.11 -10.15
N VAL A 296 16.13 14.31 -9.96
CA VAL A 296 16.91 14.66 -8.75
C VAL A 296 16.03 14.61 -7.49
N SER A 297 14.72 14.82 -7.64
CA SER A 297 13.75 14.85 -6.55
C SER A 297 13.07 13.51 -6.26
N THR A 298 13.15 12.53 -7.18
CA THR A 298 12.46 11.24 -7.05
C THR A 298 13.43 10.07 -7.25
N SER A 299 13.30 9.04 -6.42
CA SER A 299 14.08 7.80 -6.58
C SER A 299 13.57 6.90 -7.70
N ASN A 300 12.44 7.25 -8.31
CA ASN A 300 11.69 6.38 -9.21
C ASN A 300 12.00 6.79 -10.66
N PRO A 301 12.05 5.84 -11.60
CA PRO A 301 12.30 6.15 -13.00
C PRO A 301 11.15 6.97 -13.60
N LEU A 302 11.44 7.83 -14.58
CA LEU A 302 10.42 8.63 -15.26
C LEU A 302 9.41 7.79 -16.07
N PHE A 303 9.90 6.70 -16.67
CA PHE A 303 9.09 5.75 -17.43
C PHE A 303 9.76 4.38 -17.43
N VAL A 304 8.97 3.34 -17.65
CA VAL A 304 9.45 1.98 -17.84
C VAL A 304 8.67 1.37 -19.00
N HIS A 305 9.35 1.05 -20.10
CA HIS A 305 8.74 0.37 -21.24
C HIS A 305 9.18 -1.08 -21.33
N ALA A 306 8.24 -1.93 -21.75
CA ALA A 306 8.48 -3.32 -22.04
C ALA A 306 7.80 -3.70 -23.35
N ASP A 307 8.41 -4.65 -24.06
CA ASP A 307 7.86 -5.22 -25.28
C ASP A 307 7.43 -6.66 -24.98
N LEU A 308 6.26 -7.03 -25.49
CA LEU A 308 5.68 -8.36 -25.31
C LEU A 308 5.14 -8.89 -26.63
N THR A 309 5.19 -10.21 -26.80
CA THR A 309 4.72 -10.90 -28.00
C THR A 309 3.69 -11.96 -27.62
N VAL A 310 2.56 -12.00 -28.32
CA VAL A 310 1.49 -13.00 -28.16
C VAL A 310 1.17 -13.70 -29.48
N SER A 311 0.65 -14.92 -29.41
CA SER A 311 0.14 -15.64 -30.56
C SER A 311 -1.28 -15.21 -30.90
N THR A 312 -1.54 -14.83 -32.15
CA THR A 312 -2.87 -14.51 -32.66
C THR A 312 -3.54 -15.68 -33.37
N ARG A 313 -3.07 -16.92 -33.15
CA ARG A 313 -3.68 -18.14 -33.70
C ARG A 313 -4.98 -18.48 -32.95
N MET A 314 -6.04 -17.74 -33.25
CA MET A 314 -7.35 -17.86 -32.61
C MET A 314 -8.48 -17.49 -33.59
N ARG A 315 -9.73 -17.61 -33.14
CA ARG A 315 -10.91 -17.22 -33.93
C ARG A 315 -10.82 -15.73 -34.31
N GLU A 316 -11.26 -15.40 -35.53
CA GLU A 316 -11.13 -14.05 -36.09
C GLU A 316 -11.78 -12.96 -35.22
N SER A 317 -12.91 -13.28 -34.55
CA SER A 317 -13.56 -12.36 -33.61
C SER A 317 -12.70 -12.01 -32.39
N PHE A 318 -11.93 -12.96 -31.87
CA PHE A 318 -11.02 -12.69 -30.74
C PHE A 318 -9.75 -12.02 -31.23
N LYS A 319 -9.26 -12.43 -32.40
CA LYS A 319 -8.11 -11.81 -33.04
C LYS A 319 -8.34 -10.32 -33.28
N SER A 320 -9.50 -9.93 -33.81
CA SER A 320 -9.84 -8.52 -34.02
C SER A 320 -9.93 -7.73 -32.71
N GLU A 321 -10.43 -8.33 -31.62
CA GLU A 321 -10.45 -7.69 -30.30
C GLU A 321 -9.05 -7.45 -29.72
N TRP A 322 -8.15 -8.43 -29.84
CA TRP A 322 -6.75 -8.26 -29.39
C TRP A 322 -6.00 -7.26 -30.26
N LEU A 323 -6.12 -7.35 -31.59
CA LEU A 323 -5.53 -6.38 -32.51
C LEU A 323 -6.13 -4.97 -32.34
N GLY A 324 -7.33 -4.86 -31.80
CA GLY A 324 -8.02 -3.60 -31.53
C GLY A 324 -7.61 -2.90 -30.23
N LEU A 325 -6.64 -3.43 -29.47
CA LEU A 325 -6.09 -2.75 -28.29
C LEU A 325 -5.48 -1.41 -28.71
N ARG A 326 -5.87 -0.34 -28.01
CA ARG A 326 -5.48 1.03 -28.32
C ARG A 326 -4.45 1.54 -27.34
N ARG A 327 -3.81 2.64 -27.72
CA ARG A 327 -3.01 3.42 -26.80
C ARG A 327 -3.85 3.78 -25.57
N HIS A 328 -3.21 3.73 -24.41
CA HIS A 328 -3.81 3.99 -23.10
C HIS A 328 -4.72 2.89 -22.54
N ASP A 329 -4.92 1.77 -23.25
CA ASP A 329 -5.68 0.64 -22.69
C ASP A 329 -4.89 -0.02 -21.54
N PRO A 330 -5.46 -0.14 -20.33
CA PRO A 330 -4.83 -0.90 -19.25
C PRO A 330 -4.82 -2.42 -19.52
N VAL A 331 -3.71 -3.07 -19.23
CA VAL A 331 -3.53 -4.52 -19.30
C VAL A 331 -2.82 -5.02 -18.04
N PHE A 332 -2.93 -6.31 -17.75
CA PHE A 332 -2.30 -6.94 -16.59
C PHE A 332 -1.37 -8.08 -17.04
N LEU A 333 -0.18 -8.11 -16.47
CA LEU A 333 0.83 -9.14 -16.65
C LEU A 333 0.81 -10.05 -15.42
N LEU A 334 0.82 -11.35 -15.66
CA LEU A 334 0.80 -12.36 -14.62
C LEU A 334 2.01 -13.28 -14.77
N TYR A 335 2.62 -13.61 -13.65
CA TYR A 335 3.58 -14.71 -13.54
C TYR A 335 2.90 -15.84 -12.78
N ILE A 336 2.69 -16.95 -13.50
CA ILE A 336 2.04 -18.15 -12.98
C ILE A 336 3.03 -19.32 -12.99
N GLU A 337 3.25 -19.94 -11.84
CA GLU A 337 4.06 -21.14 -11.69
C GLU A 337 3.23 -22.22 -10.99
N TYR A 338 2.89 -23.25 -11.74
CA TYR A 338 2.04 -24.34 -11.27
C TYR A 338 2.91 -25.52 -10.83
N GLU A 339 2.89 -25.85 -9.54
CA GLU A 339 3.74 -26.90 -8.97
C GLU A 339 3.11 -28.31 -8.99
N ASN A 340 1.79 -28.42 -9.20
CA ASN A 340 1.11 -29.72 -9.12
C ASN A 340 1.19 -30.49 -10.46
N VAL A 341 1.60 -31.76 -10.40
CA VAL A 341 1.63 -32.67 -11.55
C VAL A 341 0.20 -33.03 -11.96
N GLY A 342 -0.24 -32.59 -13.14
CA GLY A 342 -1.56 -32.88 -13.72
C GLY A 342 -2.69 -31.95 -13.26
N THR A 343 -3.89 -32.10 -13.85
CA THR A 343 -5.07 -31.24 -13.62
C THR A 343 -5.94 -31.69 -12.42
N ILE A 344 -5.36 -32.31 -11.39
CA ILE A 344 -6.16 -32.88 -10.30
C ILE A 344 -6.54 -31.78 -9.31
N PHE A 345 -7.75 -31.25 -9.48
CA PHE A 345 -8.36 -30.29 -8.56
C PHE A 345 -8.75 -30.99 -7.24
N SER A 346 -7.96 -30.80 -6.19
CA SER A 346 -8.45 -30.98 -4.82
C SER A 346 -9.49 -29.88 -4.54
N LYS A 347 -10.75 -30.27 -4.28
CA LYS A 347 -11.83 -29.38 -3.79
C LYS A 347 -11.60 -29.00 -2.31
N SER A 348 -10.41 -28.54 -1.96
CA SER A 348 -10.19 -27.84 -0.70
C SER A 348 -10.27 -26.34 -0.96
N ASP A 349 -10.86 -25.63 0.00
CA ASP A 349 -11.10 -24.18 0.07
C ASP A 349 -9.77 -23.39 0.14
N THR A 350 -8.96 -23.57 -0.91
CA THR A 350 -7.59 -23.08 -0.99
C THR A 350 -7.60 -21.69 -1.62
N PHE A 351 -6.84 -20.80 -0.99
CA PHE A 351 -6.58 -19.43 -1.44
C PHE A 351 -6.28 -19.39 -2.95
N PHE A 352 -7.03 -18.55 -3.69
CA PHE A 352 -7.05 -18.58 -5.16
C PHE A 352 -5.65 -18.49 -5.81
N PRO A 353 -4.75 -17.57 -5.42
CA PRO A 353 -3.38 -17.52 -5.94
C PRO A 353 -2.63 -18.83 -5.78
N SER A 354 -2.66 -19.44 -4.59
CA SER A 354 -1.97 -20.72 -4.34
C SER A 354 -2.57 -21.86 -5.14
N LYS A 355 -3.89 -21.86 -5.36
CA LYS A 355 -4.58 -22.90 -6.13
C LYS A 355 -4.16 -22.90 -7.61
N TYR A 356 -3.93 -21.73 -8.19
CA TYR A 356 -3.60 -21.57 -9.61
C TYR A 356 -2.14 -21.24 -9.86
N GLY A 357 -1.31 -21.13 -8.83
CA GLY A 357 0.11 -20.82 -8.94
C GLY A 357 0.42 -19.37 -9.28
N ILE A 358 -0.46 -18.41 -8.95
CA ILE A 358 -0.20 -16.99 -9.22
C ILE A 358 0.87 -16.49 -8.24
N ILE A 359 2.02 -16.09 -8.78
CA ILE A 359 3.13 -15.53 -8.00
C ILE A 359 3.05 -14.01 -7.98
N SER A 360 2.79 -13.38 -9.13
CA SER A 360 2.71 -11.92 -9.20
C SER A 360 1.74 -11.42 -10.26
N VAL A 361 1.21 -10.23 -10.00
CA VAL A 361 0.34 -9.48 -10.92
C VAL A 361 0.85 -8.05 -11.05
N ARG A 362 1.08 -7.57 -12.27
CA ARG A 362 1.47 -6.17 -12.51
C ARG A 362 0.60 -5.54 -13.57
N GLY A 363 0.15 -4.32 -13.34
CA GLY A 363 -0.54 -3.54 -14.35
C GLY A 363 0.43 -2.83 -15.29
N ALA A 364 -0.04 -2.61 -16.51
CA ALA A 364 0.65 -1.86 -17.54
C ALA A 364 -0.36 -1.13 -18.44
N GLU A 365 0.14 -0.22 -19.25
CA GLU A 365 -0.65 0.56 -20.20
C GLU A 365 -0.13 0.32 -21.62
N VAL A 366 -1.02 0.06 -22.57
CA VAL A 366 -0.61 -0.12 -23.97
C VAL A 366 -0.11 1.21 -24.53
N VAL A 367 1.13 1.22 -25.01
CA VAL A 367 1.70 2.34 -25.77
C VAL A 367 1.31 2.22 -27.24
N GLY A 368 1.41 1.00 -27.77
CA GLY A 368 0.94 0.68 -29.11
C GLY A 368 1.49 -0.64 -29.61
N MET A 369 1.11 -0.97 -30.84
CA MET A 369 1.52 -2.20 -31.51
C MET A 369 2.86 -1.99 -32.24
N LEU A 370 3.71 -3.01 -32.28
CA LEU A 370 5.02 -2.94 -32.92
C LEU A 370 5.01 -3.41 -34.38
N ASP A 371 5.81 -2.77 -35.22
CA ASP A 371 6.14 -3.23 -36.58
C ASP A 371 7.29 -4.26 -36.57
N GLU A 372 7.70 -4.73 -37.75
CA GLU A 372 8.84 -5.64 -37.94
C GLU A 372 10.19 -5.01 -37.54
N ASP A 373 10.27 -3.67 -37.49
CA ASP A 373 11.48 -2.90 -37.15
C ASP A 373 11.53 -2.53 -35.65
N GLY A 374 10.53 -2.93 -34.85
CA GLY A 374 10.45 -2.64 -33.41
C GLY A 374 9.99 -1.22 -33.06
N ASN A 375 9.43 -0.49 -34.03
CA ASN A 375 8.82 0.82 -33.84
C ASN A 375 7.32 0.70 -33.54
N VAL A 376 6.80 1.66 -32.78
CA VAL A 376 5.37 1.72 -32.48
C VAL A 376 4.63 2.22 -33.72
N LEU A 377 3.66 1.43 -34.18
CA LEU A 377 2.79 1.77 -35.30
C LEU A 377 1.96 3.03 -34.99
N ASN A 378 1.86 3.91 -35.98
CA ASN A 378 0.99 5.09 -35.88
C ASN A 378 -0.49 4.67 -35.92
N GLU A 379 -1.33 5.36 -35.14
CA GLU A 379 -2.77 5.11 -35.11
C GLU A 379 -3.37 5.28 -36.52
N GLY A 380 -4.01 4.22 -37.03
CA GLY A 380 -4.69 4.24 -38.34
C GLY A 380 -3.87 3.69 -39.52
N SER A 381 -2.67 3.16 -39.32
CA SER A 381 -1.95 2.44 -40.38
C SER A 381 -2.57 1.07 -40.67
N ASP A 382 -2.88 0.79 -41.94
CA ASP A 382 -3.33 -0.53 -42.43
C ASP A 382 -2.19 -1.56 -42.42
N TYR A 383 -1.67 -1.89 -41.24
CA TYR A 383 -0.61 -2.88 -41.09
C TYR A 383 -1.17 -4.29 -41.19
N LYS A 384 -1.03 -4.91 -42.38
CA LYS A 384 -1.43 -6.32 -42.61
C LYS A 384 -0.29 -7.25 -42.22
N ARG A 385 -0.37 -7.82 -41.02
CA ARG A 385 0.59 -8.83 -40.55
C ARG A 385 0.52 -10.13 -41.35
N LYS A 386 1.70 -10.64 -41.71
CA LYS A 386 1.87 -11.93 -42.36
C LYS A 386 1.93 -13.10 -41.37
N ASP A 387 2.42 -12.83 -40.15
CA ASP A 387 2.62 -13.86 -39.14
C ASP A 387 1.50 -13.88 -38.09
N ASN A 388 1.22 -15.08 -37.55
CA ASN A 388 0.25 -15.28 -36.47
C ASN A 388 0.79 -14.82 -35.10
N LEU A 389 1.65 -13.81 -35.07
CA LEU A 389 2.27 -13.22 -33.89
C LEU A 389 1.95 -11.73 -33.85
N CYS A 390 1.82 -11.21 -32.64
CA CYS A 390 1.51 -9.82 -32.38
C CYS A 390 2.36 -9.31 -31.24
N SER A 391 3.13 -8.27 -31.50
CA SER A 391 3.96 -7.61 -30.49
C SER A 391 3.40 -6.23 -30.14
N TYR A 392 3.47 -5.89 -28.86
CA TYR A 392 3.05 -4.61 -28.28
C TYR A 392 4.17 -4.02 -27.44
N ARG A 393 4.25 -2.69 -27.44
CA ARG A 393 4.96 -1.94 -26.41
C ARG A 393 3.98 -1.50 -25.34
N ILE A 394 4.35 -1.70 -24.10
CA ILE A 394 3.59 -1.31 -22.92
C ILE A 394 4.43 -0.40 -22.01
N ALA A 395 3.75 0.40 -21.19
CA ALA A 395 4.33 1.19 -20.13
C ALA A 395 3.96 0.56 -18.78
N LEU A 396 4.97 0.19 -17.99
CA LEU A 396 4.82 -0.34 -16.65
C LEU A 396 4.75 0.82 -15.64
N ASP A 397 4.13 0.57 -14.48
CA ASP A 397 4.10 1.54 -13.38
C ASP A 397 5.51 1.76 -12.80
N PRO A 398 6.06 2.99 -12.85
CA PRO A 398 7.42 3.25 -12.38
C PRO A 398 7.59 3.11 -10.87
N ASN A 399 6.55 3.44 -10.09
CA ASN A 399 6.58 3.29 -8.63
C ASN A 399 6.65 1.81 -8.26
N GLN A 400 5.79 0.98 -8.89
CA GLN A 400 5.79 -0.46 -8.69
C GLN A 400 7.13 -1.10 -9.13
N TYR A 401 7.66 -0.69 -10.27
CA TYR A 401 8.95 -1.18 -10.77
C TYR A 401 10.09 -0.90 -9.80
N GLN A 402 10.14 0.32 -9.24
CA GLN A 402 11.16 0.66 -8.26
C GLN A 402 10.98 -0.14 -6.96
N ASN A 403 9.74 -0.34 -6.50
CA ASN A 403 9.45 -1.15 -5.33
C ASN A 403 9.90 -2.61 -5.53
N ASP A 404 9.66 -3.19 -6.70
CA ASP A 404 10.03 -4.56 -7.02
C ASP A 404 11.53 -4.78 -7.18
N ILE A 405 12.27 -3.80 -7.72
CA ILE A 405 13.74 -3.85 -7.76
C ILE A 405 14.32 -3.87 -6.34
N ASN A 406 13.72 -3.08 -5.44
CA ASN A 406 14.16 -2.95 -4.06
C ASN A 406 13.79 -4.20 -3.23
N ASP A 407 12.72 -4.93 -3.59
CA ASP A 407 12.32 -6.15 -2.92
C ASP A 407 13.03 -7.39 -3.50
N PRO A 408 13.90 -8.09 -2.73
CA PRO A 408 14.57 -9.30 -3.20
C PRO A 408 13.61 -10.42 -3.63
N LYS A 409 12.38 -10.46 -3.13
CA LYS A 409 11.38 -11.48 -3.51
C LYS A 409 10.85 -11.28 -4.93
N ASN A 410 10.80 -10.04 -5.40
CA ASN A 410 10.17 -9.69 -6.69
C ASN A 410 11.19 -9.50 -7.82
N LYS A 411 12.49 -9.70 -7.57
CA LYS A 411 13.56 -9.46 -8.55
C LYS A 411 13.39 -10.19 -9.88
N ASN A 412 12.80 -11.38 -9.87
CA ASN A 412 12.63 -12.21 -11.06
C ASN A 412 11.26 -12.03 -11.74
N THR A 413 10.35 -11.22 -11.17
CA THR A 413 9.00 -11.02 -11.68
C THR A 413 8.99 -10.58 -13.14
N TYR A 414 9.81 -9.58 -13.50
CA TYR A 414 9.92 -9.05 -14.86
C TYR A 414 10.61 -9.98 -15.87
N LEU A 415 11.19 -11.09 -15.42
CA LEU A 415 11.79 -12.09 -16.31
C LEU A 415 10.82 -13.24 -16.62
N ASN A 416 9.83 -13.44 -15.74
CA ASN A 416 9.04 -14.67 -15.72
C ASN A 416 7.56 -14.47 -16.09
N PHE A 417 7.13 -13.26 -16.43
CA PHE A 417 5.76 -13.04 -16.90
C PHE A 417 5.43 -13.95 -18.07
N ASN A 418 4.31 -14.67 -17.94
CA ASN A 418 3.90 -15.69 -18.90
C ASN A 418 2.45 -15.57 -19.35
N VAL A 419 1.67 -14.64 -18.79
CA VAL A 419 0.29 -14.35 -19.23
C VAL A 419 0.05 -12.85 -19.27
N ILE A 420 -0.67 -12.40 -20.31
CA ILE A 420 -1.28 -11.08 -20.38
C ILE A 420 -2.80 -11.20 -20.32
N VAL A 421 -3.44 -10.33 -19.53
CA VAL A 421 -4.89 -10.19 -19.39
C VAL A 421 -5.27 -8.79 -19.83
N ARG A 422 -6.23 -8.70 -20.76
CA ARG A 422 -6.91 -7.44 -21.10
C ARG A 422 -8.27 -7.38 -20.42
N ARG A 423 -8.85 -6.19 -20.32
CA ARG A 423 -10.21 -5.99 -19.79
C ARG A 423 -11.13 -5.37 -20.85
N LYS A 424 -12.42 -5.31 -20.56
CA LYS A 424 -13.38 -4.67 -21.48
C LYS A 424 -13.17 -3.15 -21.44
N PRO A 425 -13.06 -2.45 -22.58
CA PRO A 425 -12.78 -1.01 -22.58
C PRO A 425 -13.75 -0.15 -21.75
N LYS A 426 -15.03 -0.52 -21.70
CA LYS A 426 -16.05 0.22 -20.92
C LYS A 426 -15.84 0.14 -19.40
N GLU A 427 -15.20 -0.92 -18.93
CA GLU A 427 -14.97 -1.24 -17.51
C GLU A 427 -13.51 -0.96 -17.10
N ASN A 428 -12.70 -0.41 -18.01
CA ASN A 428 -11.23 -0.33 -17.88
C ASN A 428 -10.69 1.11 -17.88
N ASN A 429 -11.44 2.06 -17.30
CA ASN A 429 -11.06 3.47 -17.22
C ASN A 429 -10.46 3.87 -15.86
N PHE A 430 -10.27 2.91 -14.95
CA PHE A 430 -9.91 3.18 -13.55
C PHE A 430 -8.57 3.91 -13.36
N LYS A 431 -7.62 3.75 -14.28
CA LYS A 431 -6.31 4.42 -14.18
C LYS A 431 -6.35 5.87 -14.66
N ALA A 432 -7.30 6.21 -15.53
CA ALA A 432 -7.42 7.56 -16.10
C ALA A 432 -8.26 8.50 -15.23
N VAL A 433 -9.23 7.93 -14.49
CA VAL A 433 -10.00 8.59 -13.42
C VAL A 433 -9.12 8.69 -12.19
#